data_AF-A0A914YG34-F1
#
_entry.id   AF-A0A914YG34-F1
#
_cell.length_a   1.000
_cell.length_b   1.000
_cell.length_c   1.000
_cell.angle_alpha   90.00
_cell.angle_beta   90.00
_cell.angle_gamma   90.00
#
_symmetry.space_group_name_H-M   'P 1'
#
loop_
_entity.id
_entity.type
_entity.pdbx_description
1 polymer ?
#
loop_
_entity_poly.entity_id
_entity_poly.type
_entity_poly.pdbx_seq_one_letter_code
_entity_poly.pdbx_strand_id
1 'polypeptide(L)'
;MKMISRSVLAVAATFALVGAAHAADIVGAASPVTDAELYVAVGESQVNGGPHQAGKAGIGVGTVSNAKPVYFVGDRAGTTLPAGVATYSVAGLNKFNGSNLLSGTFRADFGSGKLLGGLTGGGLAINVNANINSANASFAGTATANGTVAGATQGQFFGANAATLAGIATFTGNSQYDTAFGGSKN
;
A
#
# COMPACT_ATOMS: atom_id res chain seq x y z
N MET A 1 28.15 13.93 59.20
CA MET A 1 27.99 14.35 57.79
C MET A 1 27.22 13.23 57.11
N LYS A 2 25.91 13.25 56.83
CA LYS A 2 25.11 14.17 56.00
C LYS A 2 25.82 14.56 54.72
N MET A 3 25.46 13.91 53.60
CA MET A 3 24.78 14.55 52.47
C MET A 3 23.95 13.52 51.67
N ILE A 4 22.83 14.03 51.16
CA ILE A 4 21.74 13.40 50.41
C ILE A 4 21.88 13.82 48.94
N SER A 5 21.53 12.97 47.97
CA SER A 5 20.94 13.37 46.67
C SER A 5 20.36 12.11 46.00
N ARG A 6 19.05 11.90 45.79
CA ARG A 6 18.07 12.57 44.89
C ARG A 6 18.72 12.86 43.53
N SER A 7 18.34 12.24 42.41
CA SER A 7 17.01 12.37 41.80
C SER A 7 16.80 11.33 40.69
N VAL A 8 15.65 10.65 40.69
CA VAL A 8 15.08 10.02 39.50
C VAL A 8 14.44 11.15 38.68
N LEU A 9 14.88 11.35 37.43
CA LEU A 9 14.22 12.24 36.48
C LEU A 9 13.83 11.42 35.25
N ALA A 10 12.55 11.05 35.20
CA ALA A 10 11.92 10.56 33.99
C ALA A 10 11.68 11.74 33.04
N VAL A 11 12.11 11.61 31.78
CA VAL A 11 11.56 12.37 30.66
C VAL A 11 11.13 11.35 29.62
N ALA A 12 9.88 10.89 29.75
CA ALA A 12 9.16 10.28 28.66
C ALA A 12 8.71 11.41 27.73
N ALA A 13 9.44 11.65 26.65
CA ALA A 13 8.96 12.51 25.58
C ALA A 13 7.93 11.73 24.76
N THR A 14 6.66 11.91 25.10
CA THR A 14 5.52 11.51 24.28
C THR A 14 5.57 12.28 22.96
N PHE A 15 6.00 11.62 21.89
CA PHE A 15 5.78 12.10 20.53
C PHE A 15 4.32 11.80 20.14
N ALA A 16 3.43 12.73 20.45
CA ALA A 16 2.11 12.78 19.81
C ALA A 16 2.30 13.36 18.39
N LEU A 17 2.63 12.49 17.43
CA LEU A 17 2.52 12.86 16.02
C LEU A 17 1.05 12.72 15.60
N VAL A 18 0.31 13.82 15.71
CA VAL A 18 -1.02 13.96 15.12
C VAL A 18 -0.82 14.08 13.61
N GLY A 19 -0.70 12.93 12.94
CA GLY A 19 -0.89 12.85 11.50
C GLY A 19 -2.39 12.82 11.24
N ALA A 20 -2.94 13.86 10.62
CA ALA A 20 -4.27 13.81 10.07
C ALA A 20 -4.34 12.62 9.10
N ALA A 21 -4.99 11.55 9.51
CA ALA A 21 -5.36 10.47 8.60
C ALA A 21 -6.42 11.04 7.66
N HIS A 22 -5.98 11.58 6.53
CA HIS A 22 -6.88 11.78 5.39
C HIS A 22 -7.31 10.40 4.92
N ALA A 23 -8.44 9.93 5.44
CA ALA A 23 -9.17 8.81 4.86
C ALA A 23 -9.74 9.31 3.53
N ALA A 24 -9.02 9.07 2.44
CA ALA A 24 -9.61 9.17 1.12
C ALA A 24 -10.45 7.91 0.88
N ASP A 25 -11.72 8.09 0.51
CA ASP A 25 -12.44 7.09 -0.26
C ASP A 25 -11.55 6.75 -1.46
N ILE A 26 -11.12 5.48 -1.63
CA ILE A 26 -10.31 5.12 -2.79
C ILE A 26 -11.19 5.14 -4.03
N VAL A 27 -11.27 6.33 -4.61
CA VAL A 27 -11.38 6.55 -6.05
C VAL A 27 -9.97 6.97 -6.50
N GLY A 28 -9.14 5.99 -6.90
CA GLY A 28 -7.87 6.25 -7.59
C GLY A 28 -6.72 6.76 -6.72
N ALA A 29 -5.99 5.89 -6.00
CA ALA A 29 -4.67 6.26 -5.50
C ALA A 29 -3.68 6.27 -6.68
N ALA A 30 -2.96 7.37 -6.90
CA ALA A 30 -2.03 7.48 -8.01
C ALA A 30 -0.70 8.12 -7.61
N SER A 31 0.37 7.80 -8.36
CA SER A 31 1.62 8.57 -8.29
C SER A 31 1.39 10.02 -8.73
N PRO A 32 2.24 10.97 -8.31
CA PRO A 32 2.07 12.39 -8.67
C PRO A 32 2.00 12.61 -10.19
N VAL A 33 0.95 13.31 -10.65
CA VAL A 33 0.70 13.63 -12.07
C VAL A 33 1.82 14.49 -12.70
N THR A 34 2.65 15.12 -11.88
CA THR A 34 3.75 16.01 -12.29
C THR A 34 5.02 15.27 -12.75
N ASP A 35 5.07 13.94 -12.64
CA ASP A 35 6.25 13.17 -13.00
C ASP A 35 6.27 12.83 -14.49
N ALA A 36 7.13 13.50 -15.28
CA ALA A 36 7.19 13.40 -16.74
C ALA A 36 7.41 11.98 -17.31
N GLU A 37 7.76 10.99 -16.49
CA GLU A 37 8.14 9.65 -16.93
C GLU A 37 7.11 8.56 -16.60
N LEU A 38 6.46 8.58 -15.42
CA LEU A 38 5.66 7.44 -14.97
C LEU A 38 4.43 7.79 -14.12
N TYR A 39 3.27 7.32 -14.57
CA TYR A 39 2.00 7.38 -13.85
C TYR A 39 1.54 5.97 -13.47
N VAL A 40 1.36 5.73 -12.17
CA VAL A 40 0.82 4.48 -11.60
C VAL A 40 -0.48 4.81 -10.90
N ALA A 41 -1.56 4.07 -11.18
CA ALA A 41 -2.87 4.30 -10.59
C ALA A 41 -3.50 3.00 -10.07
N VAL A 42 -4.20 3.09 -8.94
CA VAL A 42 -4.95 2.01 -8.28
C VAL A 42 -6.36 2.51 -8.03
N GLY A 43 -7.36 1.91 -8.68
CA GLY A 43 -8.75 2.35 -8.58
C GLY A 43 -9.67 1.48 -9.42
N GLU A 44 -10.90 1.92 -9.65
CA GLU A 44 -11.82 1.20 -10.54
C GLU A 44 -11.31 1.20 -11.98
N SER A 45 -11.23 0.01 -12.58
CA SER A 45 -10.98 -0.21 -13.99
C SER A 45 -12.04 0.54 -14.82
N GLN A 46 -11.58 1.27 -15.83
CA GLN A 46 -12.41 1.97 -16.80
C GLN A 46 -12.44 1.26 -18.16
N VAL A 47 -11.75 0.11 -18.29
CA VAL A 47 -11.59 -0.61 -19.55
C VAL A 47 -12.37 -1.92 -19.56
N ASN A 48 -13.01 -2.20 -20.70
CA ASN A 48 -13.72 -3.45 -20.95
C ASN A 48 -13.10 -4.12 -22.19
N GLY A 49 -12.52 -5.31 -22.04
CA GLY A 49 -11.87 -6.02 -23.14
C GLY A 49 -10.98 -7.18 -22.68
N GLY A 50 -11.01 -8.31 -23.39
CA GLY A 50 -10.28 -9.51 -22.96
C GLY A 50 -10.69 -9.96 -21.55
N PRO A 51 -9.75 -10.31 -20.65
CA PRO A 51 -10.08 -10.63 -19.25
C PRO A 51 -10.45 -9.42 -18.37
N HIS A 52 -10.50 -8.20 -18.92
CA HIS A 52 -10.71 -6.94 -18.17
C HIS A 52 -12.18 -6.49 -18.19
N GLN A 53 -12.71 -6.06 -17.04
CA GLN A 53 -14.08 -5.54 -16.89
C GLN A 53 -14.10 -4.19 -16.16
N ALA A 54 -14.91 -3.25 -16.64
CA ALA A 54 -15.08 -1.93 -16.01
C ALA A 54 -15.83 -2.03 -14.67
N GLY A 55 -15.52 -1.12 -13.73
CA GLY A 55 -16.14 -1.06 -12.39
C GLY A 55 -15.57 -2.05 -11.37
N LYS A 56 -14.58 -2.86 -11.75
CA LYS A 56 -13.79 -3.70 -10.82
C LYS A 56 -12.50 -2.99 -10.46
N ALA A 57 -11.91 -3.22 -9.28
CA ALA A 57 -10.60 -2.63 -8.97
C ALA A 57 -9.53 -2.99 -10.03
N GLY A 58 -8.49 -2.18 -10.11
CA GLY A 58 -7.57 -2.11 -11.25
C GLY A 58 -6.23 -1.48 -10.86
N ILE A 59 -5.15 -2.06 -11.38
CA ILE A 59 -3.81 -1.43 -11.38
C ILE A 59 -3.51 -0.95 -12.80
N GLY A 60 -3.06 0.30 -12.94
CA GLY A 60 -2.68 0.92 -14.21
C GLY A 60 -1.26 1.45 -14.14
N VAL A 61 -0.48 1.22 -15.18
CA VAL A 61 0.87 1.76 -15.35
C VAL A 61 0.94 2.35 -16.76
N GLY A 62 1.39 3.60 -16.88
CA GLY A 62 1.51 4.27 -18.17
C GLY A 62 2.41 5.51 -18.09
N THR A 63 2.66 6.12 -19.23
CA THR A 63 3.31 7.44 -19.29
C THR A 63 2.28 8.53 -18.97
N VAL A 64 2.77 9.67 -18.49
CA VAL A 64 1.98 10.81 -17.99
C VAL A 64 0.65 11.02 -18.72
N SER A 65 -0.43 11.03 -17.94
CA SER A 65 -1.85 11.18 -18.31
C SER A 65 -2.60 9.97 -18.90
N ASN A 66 -1.93 8.83 -19.19
CA ASN A 66 -2.58 7.70 -19.89
C ASN A 66 -2.51 6.34 -19.20
N ALA A 67 -2.09 6.25 -17.93
CA ALA A 67 -2.18 4.97 -17.21
C ALA A 67 -3.65 4.57 -17.06
N LYS A 68 -4.07 3.55 -17.82
CA LYS A 68 -5.40 2.96 -17.66
C LYS A 68 -5.29 1.81 -16.66
N PRO A 69 -5.97 1.87 -15.51
CA PRO A 69 -6.07 0.73 -14.63
C PRO A 69 -6.71 -0.43 -15.38
N VAL A 70 -5.94 -1.50 -15.61
CA VAL A 70 -6.34 -2.58 -16.51
C VAL A 70 -7.07 -3.67 -15.75
N TYR A 71 -6.62 -4.10 -14.57
CA TYR A 71 -7.40 -4.98 -13.67
C TYR A 71 -6.66 -5.38 -12.38
N PHE A 72 -7.37 -5.46 -11.26
CA PHE A 72 -7.10 -6.32 -10.09
C PHE A 72 -8.40 -6.48 -9.29
N VAL A 73 -8.95 -7.70 -9.22
CA VAL A 73 -10.30 -7.92 -8.64
C VAL A 73 -10.40 -7.41 -7.20
N GLY A 74 -11.28 -6.44 -7.02
CA GLY A 74 -11.79 -6.01 -5.74
C GLY A 74 -13.10 -5.25 -5.94
N ASP A 75 -14.23 -5.94 -5.82
CA ASP A 75 -15.50 -5.27 -5.59
C ASP A 75 -15.50 -4.80 -4.12
N ARG A 76 -15.82 -3.53 -3.88
CA ARG A 76 -15.96 -3.00 -2.51
C ARG A 76 -17.26 -3.50 -1.88
N ALA A 77 -18.28 -3.79 -2.68
CA ALA A 77 -19.55 -4.32 -2.20
C ALA A 77 -19.31 -5.64 -1.47
N GLY A 78 -19.82 -5.75 -0.25
CA GLY A 78 -19.63 -6.94 0.59
C GLY A 78 -18.22 -7.08 1.18
N THR A 79 -17.39 -6.04 1.15
CA THR A 79 -16.09 -6.07 1.85
C THR A 79 -16.31 -6.13 3.36
N THR A 80 -15.75 -7.15 3.99
CA THR A 80 -15.72 -7.28 5.45
C THR A 80 -14.29 -7.62 5.89
N LEU A 81 -13.85 -7.14 7.05
CA LEU A 81 -12.56 -7.54 7.61
C LEU A 81 -12.76 -8.70 8.59
N PRO A 82 -11.93 -9.76 8.53
CA PRO A 82 -11.98 -10.84 9.51
C PRO A 82 -11.33 -10.38 10.83
N ALA A 83 -11.59 -11.12 11.91
CA ALA A 83 -10.78 -11.01 13.11
C ALA A 83 -9.43 -11.75 12.93
N GLY A 84 -8.42 -11.36 13.68
CA GLY A 84 -7.13 -12.05 13.70
C GLY A 84 -6.23 -11.70 12.52
N VAL A 85 -5.51 -12.69 11.98
CA VAL A 85 -4.42 -12.48 11.03
C VAL A 85 -4.67 -13.19 9.71
N ALA A 86 -4.35 -12.52 8.61
CA ALA A 86 -4.34 -13.09 7.26
C ALA A 86 -3.01 -12.84 6.57
N THR A 87 -2.66 -13.77 5.68
CA THR A 87 -1.47 -13.69 4.82
C THR A 87 -1.91 -13.66 3.37
N TYR A 88 -1.25 -12.85 2.55
CA TYR A 88 -1.57 -12.65 1.14
C TYR A 88 -0.35 -12.93 0.28
N SER A 89 -0.55 -13.66 -0.82
CA SER A 89 0.40 -13.69 -1.93
C SER A 89 0.20 -12.42 -2.76
N VAL A 90 1.27 -11.63 -2.93
CA VAL A 90 1.20 -10.29 -3.53
C VAL A 90 2.15 -10.21 -4.72
N ALA A 91 1.63 -9.64 -5.81
CA ALA A 91 2.42 -9.23 -6.96
C ALA A 91 2.50 -7.71 -7.02
N GLY A 92 3.65 -7.19 -7.48
CA GLY A 92 3.90 -5.77 -7.66
C GLY A 92 4.39 -5.46 -9.07
N LEU A 93 4.00 -4.29 -9.57
CA LEU A 93 4.42 -3.77 -10.87
C LEU A 93 5.11 -2.42 -10.66
N ASN A 94 6.35 -2.34 -11.13
CA ASN A 94 7.14 -1.13 -11.23
C ASN A 94 7.68 -1.07 -12.66
N LYS A 95 7.31 -0.05 -13.47
CA LYS A 95 7.71 0.08 -14.88
C LYS A 95 7.64 -1.25 -15.65
N PHE A 96 6.50 -1.95 -15.59
CA PHE A 96 6.44 -3.34 -16.05
C PHE A 96 6.78 -3.46 -17.54
N ASN A 97 7.87 -4.17 -17.83
CA ASN A 97 8.41 -4.38 -19.18
C ASN A 97 8.21 -5.83 -19.69
N GLY A 98 7.42 -6.63 -18.97
CA GLY A 98 7.20 -8.05 -19.28
C GLY A 98 8.09 -9.01 -18.48
N SER A 99 9.10 -8.55 -17.73
CA SER A 99 10.03 -9.46 -17.01
C SER A 99 10.44 -9.00 -15.61
N ASN A 100 9.98 -7.82 -15.16
CA ASN A 100 10.30 -7.24 -13.86
C ASN A 100 9.12 -7.28 -12.88
N LEU A 101 8.35 -8.38 -12.89
CA LEU A 101 7.30 -8.61 -11.89
C LEU A 101 7.95 -8.73 -10.50
N LEU A 102 7.44 -7.95 -9.55
CA LEU A 102 7.78 -8.10 -8.14
C LEU A 102 6.83 -9.11 -7.51
N SER A 103 7.31 -9.91 -6.57
CA SER A 103 6.48 -10.83 -5.80
C SER A 103 6.86 -10.84 -4.34
N GLY A 104 5.92 -11.25 -3.49
CA GLY A 104 6.17 -11.42 -2.07
C GLY A 104 4.90 -11.66 -1.26
N THR A 105 5.00 -11.40 0.03
CA THR A 105 3.96 -11.78 1.00
C THR A 105 3.63 -10.62 1.91
N PHE A 106 2.32 -10.36 2.09
CA PHE A 106 1.84 -9.38 3.05
C PHE A 106 1.13 -10.10 4.20
N ARG A 107 1.35 -9.64 5.43
CA ARG A 107 0.70 -10.10 6.66
C ARG A 107 -0.16 -8.96 7.20
N ALA A 108 -1.47 -9.16 7.19
CA ALA A 108 -2.44 -8.26 7.79
C ALA A 108 -2.89 -8.82 9.15
N ASP A 109 -2.57 -8.12 10.22
CA ASP A 109 -3.12 -8.37 11.55
C ASP A 109 -4.24 -7.36 11.81
N PHE A 110 -5.48 -7.82 11.68
CA PHE A 110 -6.67 -7.02 11.88
C PHE A 110 -6.97 -6.76 13.36
N GLY A 111 -6.37 -7.54 14.27
CA GLY A 111 -6.46 -7.31 15.72
C GLY A 111 -5.56 -6.17 16.17
N SER A 112 -4.31 -6.12 15.70
CA SER A 112 -3.38 -5.02 15.99
C SER A 112 -3.46 -3.84 15.02
N GLY A 113 -4.23 -3.99 13.93
CA GLY A 113 -4.41 -2.93 12.93
C GLY A 113 -3.16 -2.68 12.12
N LYS A 114 -2.38 -3.73 11.78
CA LYS A 114 -1.09 -3.62 11.09
C LYS A 114 -1.06 -4.44 9.81
N LEU A 115 -0.48 -3.86 8.76
CA LEU A 115 -0.14 -4.54 7.52
C LEU A 115 1.36 -4.40 7.29
N LEU A 116 2.07 -5.53 7.26
CA LEU A 116 3.50 -5.60 6.97
C LEU A 116 3.70 -6.44 5.72
N GLY A 117 4.66 -6.08 4.87
CA GLY A 117 4.92 -6.84 3.66
C GLY A 117 6.21 -6.49 2.97
N GLY A 118 6.63 -7.37 2.08
CA GLY A 118 7.78 -7.17 1.21
C GLY A 118 7.50 -7.65 -0.20
N LEU A 119 8.05 -6.95 -1.19
CA LEU A 119 8.04 -7.33 -2.60
C LEU A 119 9.47 -7.27 -3.13
N THR A 120 9.88 -8.28 -3.91
CA THR A 120 11.20 -8.30 -4.55
C THR A 120 11.12 -8.82 -5.97
N GLY A 121 12.05 -8.38 -6.82
CA GLY A 121 12.13 -8.81 -8.22
C GLY A 121 12.87 -7.78 -9.09
N GLY A 122 13.53 -8.23 -10.14
CA GLY A 122 14.20 -7.33 -11.10
C GLY A 122 15.23 -6.36 -10.48
N GLY A 123 15.83 -6.71 -9.33
CA GLY A 123 16.79 -5.85 -8.62
C GLY A 123 16.16 -4.77 -7.72
N LEU A 124 14.83 -4.75 -7.58
CA LEU A 124 14.09 -3.86 -6.69
C LEU A 124 13.53 -4.64 -5.50
N ALA A 125 13.59 -4.03 -4.32
CA ALA A 125 12.95 -4.49 -3.10
C ALA A 125 12.11 -3.37 -2.49
N ILE A 126 10.84 -3.64 -2.20
CA ILE A 126 9.91 -2.72 -1.54
C ILE A 126 9.48 -3.33 -0.21
N ASN A 127 9.65 -2.60 0.88
CA ASN A 127 9.10 -2.95 2.19
C ASN A 127 7.89 -2.05 2.49
N VAL A 128 6.84 -2.63 3.07
CA VAL A 128 5.59 -1.95 3.45
C VAL A 128 5.35 -2.11 4.94
N ASN A 129 5.04 -1.00 5.61
CA ASN A 129 4.60 -0.96 7.00
C ASN A 129 3.45 0.04 7.13
N ALA A 130 2.24 -0.48 7.26
CA ALA A 130 1.01 0.31 7.23
C ALA A 130 0.09 0.01 8.42
N ASN A 131 -0.71 1.02 8.78
CA ASN A 131 -1.82 0.89 9.70
C ASN A 131 -3.08 0.54 8.92
N ILE A 132 -3.88 -0.39 9.43
CA ILE A 132 -5.19 -0.76 8.90
C ILE A 132 -6.24 0.12 9.57
N ASN A 133 -7.10 0.74 8.77
CA ASN A 133 -8.31 1.40 9.24
C ASN A 133 -9.50 0.48 8.99
N SER A 134 -10.03 -0.09 10.07
CA SER A 134 -11.13 -1.04 10.02
C SER A 134 -12.47 -0.42 9.65
N ALA A 135 -12.64 0.90 9.84
CA ALA A 135 -13.90 1.59 9.55
C ALA A 135 -14.22 1.59 8.05
N ASN A 136 -13.20 1.58 7.18
CA ASN A 136 -13.36 1.65 5.74
C ASN A 136 -12.49 0.64 4.96
N ALA A 137 -11.98 -0.37 5.66
CA ALA A 137 -11.11 -1.41 5.10
C ALA A 137 -9.91 -0.87 4.30
N SER A 138 -9.35 0.26 4.74
CA SER A 138 -8.17 0.88 4.15
C SER A 138 -6.90 0.56 4.92
N PHE A 139 -5.75 0.83 4.30
CA PHE A 139 -4.47 0.88 5.00
C PHE A 139 -3.60 2.00 4.45
N ALA A 140 -2.77 2.60 5.31
CA ALA A 140 -1.78 3.59 4.93
C ALA A 140 -0.58 3.60 5.87
N GLY A 141 0.59 3.96 5.36
CA GLY A 141 1.81 4.08 6.16
C GLY A 141 3.06 4.34 5.33
N THR A 142 4.16 3.72 5.72
CA THR A 142 5.48 3.92 5.12
C THR A 142 5.84 2.80 4.15
N ALA A 143 6.57 3.16 3.10
CA ALA A 143 7.27 2.22 2.25
C ALA A 143 8.79 2.51 2.26
N THR A 144 9.60 1.48 2.00
CA THR A 144 11.05 1.65 1.83
C THR A 144 11.53 0.87 0.63
N ALA A 145 12.09 1.57 -0.37
CA ALA A 145 12.73 0.96 -1.53
C ALA A 145 14.22 0.70 -1.24
N ASN A 146 14.66 -0.52 -1.55
CA ASN A 146 16.04 -1.01 -1.40
C ASN A 146 16.66 -0.74 -0.02
N GLY A 147 15.82 -0.69 1.03
CA GLY A 147 16.22 -0.46 2.42
C GLY A 147 16.60 0.98 2.77
N THR A 148 16.72 1.89 1.81
CA THR A 148 17.27 3.24 2.03
C THR A 148 16.37 4.38 1.58
N VAL A 149 15.55 4.17 0.54
CA VAL A 149 14.73 5.23 -0.03
C VAL A 149 13.35 5.20 0.63
N ALA A 150 13.06 6.23 1.42
CA ALA A 150 11.79 6.36 2.12
C ALA A 150 10.65 6.77 1.17
N GLY A 151 9.48 6.20 1.40
CA GLY A 151 8.26 6.50 0.66
C GLY A 151 7.01 6.30 1.52
N ALA A 152 5.86 6.45 0.89
CA ALA A 152 4.55 6.24 1.49
C ALA A 152 3.85 5.06 0.82
N THR A 153 2.91 4.45 1.52
CA THR A 153 2.04 3.43 0.94
C THR A 153 0.59 3.61 1.37
N GLN A 154 -0.33 3.31 0.48
CA GLN A 154 -1.76 3.31 0.74
C GLN A 154 -2.47 2.24 -0.09
N GLY A 155 -3.61 1.75 0.39
CA GLY A 155 -4.42 0.78 -0.33
C GLY A 155 -5.66 0.33 0.44
N GLN A 156 -6.31 -0.70 -0.09
CA GLN A 156 -7.59 -1.22 0.37
C GLN A 156 -7.59 -2.75 0.43
N PHE A 157 -8.39 -3.29 1.34
CA PHE A 157 -8.90 -4.66 1.26
C PHE A 157 -10.21 -4.69 0.48
N PHE A 158 -10.49 -5.84 -0.16
CA PHE A 158 -11.70 -6.06 -0.93
C PHE A 158 -12.27 -7.46 -0.70
N GLY A 159 -13.57 -7.60 -0.96
CA GLY A 159 -14.30 -8.86 -0.87
C GLY A 159 -14.59 -9.30 0.57
N ALA A 160 -15.46 -10.30 0.70
CA ALA A 160 -15.83 -10.87 1.98
C ALA A 160 -14.59 -11.41 2.72
N ASN A 161 -14.48 -11.07 3.99
CA ASN A 161 -13.34 -11.41 4.85
C ASN A 161 -11.99 -10.93 4.28
N ALA A 162 -11.92 -9.81 3.55
CA ALA A 162 -10.70 -9.30 2.95
C ALA A 162 -10.01 -10.38 2.08
N ALA A 163 -10.75 -10.90 1.09
CA ALA A 163 -10.24 -11.94 0.21
C ALA A 163 -9.05 -11.45 -0.65
N THR A 164 -9.03 -10.17 -1.00
CA THR A 164 -7.94 -9.54 -1.76
C THR A 164 -7.54 -8.19 -1.17
N LEU A 165 -6.36 -7.71 -1.57
CA LEU A 165 -5.90 -6.35 -1.30
C LEU A 165 -5.27 -5.75 -2.56
N ALA A 166 -5.27 -4.43 -2.64
CA ALA A 166 -4.52 -3.67 -3.64
C ALA A 166 -4.07 -2.33 -3.07
N GLY A 167 -2.95 -1.82 -3.58
CA GLY A 167 -2.38 -0.56 -3.13
C GLY A 167 -1.21 -0.09 -3.96
N ILE A 168 -0.59 0.99 -3.51
CA ILE A 168 0.57 1.62 -4.13
C ILE A 168 1.60 1.98 -3.07
N ALA A 169 2.87 1.86 -3.43
CA ALA A 169 3.99 2.48 -2.74
C ALA A 169 4.55 3.58 -3.64
N THR A 170 4.67 4.80 -3.11
CA THR A 170 5.12 6.00 -3.84
C THR A 170 6.34 6.61 -3.17
N PHE A 171 7.30 7.09 -3.95
CA PHE A 171 8.57 7.62 -3.49
C PHE A 171 8.80 9.01 -4.09
N THR A 172 8.48 10.06 -3.32
CA THR A 172 8.60 11.45 -3.77
C THR A 172 10.03 11.76 -4.25
N GLY A 173 10.16 12.33 -5.45
CA GLY A 173 11.45 12.62 -6.08
C GLY A 173 12.22 11.38 -6.53
N ASN A 174 11.63 10.18 -6.41
CA ASN A 174 12.23 8.89 -6.76
C ASN A 174 11.17 7.97 -7.41
N SER A 175 10.35 8.53 -8.31
CA SER A 175 9.23 7.85 -8.98
C SER A 175 9.63 6.58 -9.73
N GLN A 176 10.93 6.41 -10.04
CA GLN A 176 11.45 5.15 -10.58
C GLN A 176 11.18 3.94 -9.67
N TYR A 177 10.88 4.13 -8.39
CA TYR A 177 10.53 3.07 -7.45
C TYR A 177 9.02 2.93 -7.20
N ASP A 178 8.19 3.79 -7.78
CA ASP A 178 6.74 3.75 -7.60
C ASP A 178 6.21 2.39 -8.04
N THR A 179 5.52 1.72 -7.13
CA THR A 179 5.13 0.33 -7.28
C THR A 179 3.68 0.17 -6.90
N ALA A 180 2.84 -0.19 -7.85
CA ALA A 180 1.51 -0.69 -7.53
C ALA A 180 1.56 -2.18 -7.21
N PHE A 181 0.68 -2.64 -6.34
CA PHE A 181 0.62 -4.02 -5.93
C PHE A 181 -0.82 -4.50 -5.70
N GLY A 182 -1.00 -5.81 -5.83
CA GLY A 182 -2.25 -6.49 -5.58
C GLY A 182 -1.99 -7.93 -5.13
N GLY A 183 -2.84 -8.45 -4.26
CA GLY A 183 -2.70 -9.80 -3.75
C GLY A 183 -3.99 -10.45 -3.31
N SER A 184 -3.95 -11.76 -3.18
CA SER A 184 -5.05 -12.59 -2.70
C SER A 184 -4.64 -13.32 -1.43
N LYS A 185 -5.60 -13.51 -0.53
CA LYS A 185 -5.39 -14.26 0.70
C LYS A 185 -5.02 -15.72 0.37
N ASN A 186 -4.09 -16.28 1.15
CA ASN A 186 -3.72 -17.70 1.11
C ASN A 186 -4.75 -18.60 1.79
#